data_AF-A0A9K3DUZ8-F1
#
_entry.id   AF-A0A9K3DUZ8-F1
#
_cell.length_a   1.000
_cell.length_b   1.000
_cell.length_c   1.000
_cell.angle_alpha   90.00
_cell.angle_beta   90.00
_cell.angle_gamma   90.00
#
_symmetry.space_group_name_H-M   'P 1'
#
loop_
_entity.id
_entity.type
_entity.pdbx_description
1 polymer ?
#
loop_
_entity_poly.entity_id
_entity_poly.type
_entity_poly.pdbx_seq_one_letter_code
_entity_poly.pdbx_strand_id
1 'polypeptide(L)'
;MKASIRLDIVNFVHSNISKNSHQPYAVSRKAGHQTSAESWGTGRAVSCIPRVPGGGTHHAGQDAFENMCRGGRMFAPTRVWRRWHRKINVNQKRYVVVSAIAASAVPSLVMARGHRIKTVPELPLVVSDFVEGVEKTKTALQVLKQIRAYSDAEKERKVGGWWGWGVVVLFL
;
A
#
# COMPACT_ATOMS: atom_id res chain seq x y z
N MET A 1 -15.63 17.83 -20.96
CA MET A 1 -16.08 17.18 -19.71
C MET A 1 -16.34 18.26 -18.66
N LYS A 2 -17.53 18.35 -18.06
CA LYS A 2 -17.98 19.48 -17.21
C LYS A 2 -18.28 19.08 -15.75
N ALA A 3 -17.67 18.03 -15.23
CA ALA A 3 -17.91 17.62 -13.85
C ALA A 3 -17.04 18.44 -12.88
N SER A 4 -17.56 18.70 -11.68
CA SER A 4 -16.81 19.41 -10.65
C SER A 4 -15.72 18.52 -10.06
N ILE A 5 -14.51 19.08 -9.93
CA ILE A 5 -13.34 18.39 -9.42
C ILE A 5 -13.38 18.44 -7.89
N ARG A 6 -13.51 17.28 -7.25
CA ARG A 6 -13.67 17.16 -5.79
C ARG A 6 -12.59 16.28 -5.18
N LEU A 7 -11.51 16.92 -4.73
CA LEU A 7 -10.37 16.26 -4.09
C LEU A 7 -10.73 15.55 -2.78
N ASP A 8 -11.70 16.07 -2.04
CA ASP A 8 -12.19 15.51 -0.77
C ASP A 8 -12.75 14.08 -0.96
N ILE A 9 -13.68 13.91 -1.90
CA ILE A 9 -14.30 12.61 -2.18
C ILE A 9 -13.30 11.67 -2.86
N VAL A 10 -12.46 12.19 -3.77
CA VAL A 10 -11.41 11.41 -4.43
C VAL A 10 -10.46 10.79 -3.40
N ASN A 11 -9.95 11.60 -2.46
CA ASN A 11 -9.04 11.12 -1.41
C ASN A 11 -9.72 10.10 -0.49
N PHE A 12 -10.96 10.38 -0.07
CA PHE A 12 -11.72 9.47 0.79
C PHE A 12 -11.92 8.10 0.13
N VAL A 13 -12.33 8.08 -1.14
CA VAL A 13 -12.56 6.83 -1.89
C VAL A 13 -11.24 6.12 -2.17
N HIS A 14 -10.21 6.84 -2.63
CA HIS A 14 -8.89 6.28 -2.91
C HIS A 14 -8.30 5.56 -1.70
N SER A 15 -8.25 6.22 -0.54
CA SER A 15 -7.72 5.62 0.70
C SER A 15 -8.50 4.39 1.15
N ASN A 16 -9.80 4.29 0.85
CA ASN A 16 -10.60 3.13 1.21
C ASN A 16 -10.53 2.00 0.17
N ILE A 17 -10.36 2.31 -1.12
CA ILE A 17 -10.12 1.32 -2.17
C ILE A 17 -8.75 0.68 -1.97
N SER A 18 -7.71 1.48 -1.70
CA SER A 18 -6.35 1.00 -1.47
C SER A 18 -6.27 -0.02 -0.33
N LYS A 19 -7.08 0.13 0.72
CA LYS A 19 -7.15 -0.85 1.82
C LYS A 19 -7.66 -2.22 1.38
N ASN A 20 -8.37 -2.32 0.25
CA ASN A 20 -9.00 -3.57 -0.18
C ASN A 20 -8.03 -4.55 -0.85
N SER A 21 -6.86 -4.10 -1.31
CA SER A 21 -5.81 -4.97 -1.85
C SER A 21 -4.85 -5.50 -0.78
N HIS A 22 -4.98 -5.06 0.47
CA HIS A 22 -4.13 -5.52 1.55
C HIS A 22 -4.36 -7.00 1.86
N GLN A 23 -3.26 -7.75 1.96
CA GLN A 23 -3.28 -9.10 2.48
C GLN A 23 -3.35 -9.07 4.02
N PRO A 24 -4.30 -9.79 4.65
CA PRO A 24 -4.36 -9.90 6.10
C PRO A 24 -3.07 -10.50 6.66
N TYR A 25 -2.52 -9.86 7.69
CA TYR A 25 -1.36 -10.37 8.43
C TYR A 25 -1.65 -10.42 9.93
N ALA A 26 -1.00 -11.34 10.62
CA ALA A 26 -1.10 -11.51 12.06
C ALA A 26 0.12 -12.23 12.62
N VAL A 27 0.40 -12.02 13.90
CA VAL A 27 1.32 -12.88 14.65
C VAL A 27 0.67 -14.25 14.92
N SER A 28 1.50 -15.27 15.14
CA SER A 28 0.99 -16.59 15.53
C SER A 28 0.16 -16.51 16.81
N ARG A 29 -0.97 -17.24 16.86
CA ARG A 29 -1.88 -17.24 18.01
C ARG A 29 -1.21 -17.71 19.31
N LYS A 30 -0.20 -18.59 19.19
CA LYS A 30 0.55 -19.16 20.30
C LYS A 30 1.92 -18.49 20.52
N ALA A 31 2.23 -17.40 19.80
CA ALA A 31 3.48 -16.68 19.99
C ALA A 31 3.60 -16.18 21.43
N GLY A 32 4.72 -16.53 22.10
CA GLY A 32 4.97 -16.18 23.51
C GLY A 32 4.12 -16.94 24.54
N HIS A 33 3.39 -18.00 24.13
CA HIS A 33 2.56 -18.84 25.02
C HIS A 33 3.08 -20.25 25.26
N GLN A 34 4.15 -20.65 24.58
CA GLN A 34 4.63 -22.04 24.56
C GLN A 34 5.75 -22.26 25.61
N THR A 35 5.65 -21.58 26.75
CA THR A 35 6.57 -21.73 27.89
C THR A 35 5.77 -22.20 29.09
N SER A 36 6.32 -23.02 29.99
CA SER A 36 5.59 -23.46 31.20
C SER A 36 5.89 -22.55 32.41
N ALA A 37 6.05 -21.25 32.18
CA ALA A 37 6.52 -20.31 33.19
C ALA A 37 5.47 -19.98 34.25
N GLU A 38 5.90 -19.97 35.51
CA GLU A 38 5.08 -19.70 36.69
C GLU A 38 5.79 -18.69 37.60
N SER A 39 5.03 -17.90 38.36
CA SER A 39 5.61 -16.90 39.26
C SER A 39 6.18 -17.58 40.50
N TRP A 40 7.37 -17.15 40.93
CA TRP A 40 7.97 -17.62 42.18
C TRP A 40 7.39 -16.93 43.43
N GLY A 41 6.52 -15.93 43.25
CA GLY A 41 5.97 -15.13 44.34
C GLY A 41 6.98 -14.20 45.01
N THR A 42 6.62 -13.70 46.19
CA THR A 42 7.42 -12.75 46.97
C THR A 42 8.57 -13.43 47.72
N GLY A 43 9.51 -12.63 48.26
CA GLY A 43 10.54 -13.12 49.18
C GLY A 43 11.84 -13.62 48.52
N ARG A 44 12.06 -13.31 47.24
CA ARG A 44 13.25 -13.75 46.48
C ARG A 44 14.08 -12.61 45.86
N ALA A 45 13.85 -11.37 46.29
CA ALA A 45 14.50 -10.15 45.77
C ALA A 45 14.43 -9.99 44.23
N VAL A 46 13.36 -10.51 43.61
CA VAL A 46 13.07 -10.41 42.18
C VAL A 46 11.59 -10.07 41.96
N SER A 47 11.24 -9.58 40.77
CA SER A 47 9.86 -9.29 40.38
C SER A 47 8.98 -10.56 40.40
N CYS A 48 7.68 -10.39 40.65
CA CYS A 48 6.69 -11.49 40.69
C CYS A 48 6.24 -11.97 39.30
N ILE A 49 7.07 -11.79 38.28
CA ILE A 49 6.79 -12.17 36.88
C ILE A 49 6.94 -13.69 36.71
N PRO A 50 6.13 -14.35 35.85
CA PRO A 50 6.31 -15.77 35.54
C PRO A 50 7.69 -16.08 34.96
N ARG A 51 8.38 -17.07 35.55
CA ARG A 51 9.73 -17.50 35.17
C ARG A 51 9.73 -18.91 34.63
N VAL A 52 10.60 -19.17 33.65
CA VAL A 52 10.76 -20.50 33.04
C VAL A 52 11.26 -21.50 34.10
N PRO A 53 10.55 -22.61 34.33
CA PRO A 53 10.92 -23.60 35.33
C PRO A 53 12.16 -24.42 34.90
N GLY A 54 12.73 -25.15 35.85
CA GLY A 54 13.90 -26.00 35.62
C GLY A 54 15.22 -25.33 35.99
N GLY A 55 16.33 -25.94 35.55
CA GLY A 55 17.70 -25.47 35.82
C GLY A 55 18.68 -26.03 34.77
N GLY A 56 19.92 -25.55 34.78
CA GLY A 56 20.98 -26.05 33.90
C GLY A 56 21.01 -25.49 32.47
N THR A 57 20.07 -24.63 32.10
CA THR A 57 20.11 -23.87 30.84
C THR A 57 20.17 -22.37 31.13
N HIS A 58 20.77 -21.58 30.22
CA HIS A 58 20.79 -20.12 30.34
C HIS A 58 19.39 -19.48 30.31
N HIS A 59 18.38 -20.21 29.81
CA HIS A 59 17.00 -19.73 29.71
C HIS A 59 16.18 -20.01 30.98
N ALA A 60 16.54 -21.02 31.77
CA ALA A 60 15.86 -21.32 33.03
C ALA A 60 15.96 -20.15 34.02
N GLY A 61 14.85 -19.83 34.70
CA GLY A 61 14.77 -18.71 35.64
C GLY A 61 14.60 -17.33 34.99
N GLN A 62 14.60 -17.22 33.66
CA GLN A 62 14.28 -15.98 32.95
C GLN A 62 12.76 -15.73 32.91
N ASP A 63 12.39 -14.45 32.79
CA ASP A 63 11.00 -14.01 32.70
C ASP A 63 10.38 -14.37 31.33
N ALA A 64 9.15 -14.85 31.31
CA ALA A 64 8.43 -15.26 30.10
C ALA A 64 6.91 -14.95 30.18
N PHE A 65 6.16 -15.28 29.12
CA PHE A 65 4.72 -15.00 28.93
C PHE A 65 4.27 -13.54 28.85
N GLU A 66 4.76 -12.66 29.70
CA GLU A 66 4.28 -11.29 29.78
C GLU A 66 4.76 -10.44 28.59
N ASN A 67 4.04 -9.35 28.31
CA ASN A 67 4.33 -8.45 27.20
C ASN A 67 5.63 -7.65 27.37
N MET A 68 6.06 -7.45 28.61
CA MET A 68 7.32 -6.77 28.96
C MET A 68 8.54 -7.68 28.87
N CYS A 69 8.35 -9.00 28.85
CA CYS A 69 9.43 -9.98 28.80
C CYS A 69 9.94 -10.17 27.37
N ARG A 70 11.26 -10.35 27.23
CA ARG A 70 11.86 -10.71 25.95
C ARG A 70 11.36 -12.09 25.51
N GLY A 71 10.74 -12.17 24.33
CA GLY A 71 10.15 -13.40 23.82
C GLY A 71 8.78 -13.76 24.43
N GLY A 72 8.24 -12.91 25.29
CA GLY A 72 6.89 -13.05 25.85
C GLY A 72 5.78 -12.63 24.85
N ARG A 73 4.52 -12.78 25.28
CA ARG A 73 3.37 -12.51 24.41
C ARG A 73 3.07 -11.02 24.34
N MET A 74 3.01 -10.48 23.13
CA MET A 74 2.51 -9.13 22.88
C MET A 74 1.06 -8.93 23.39
N PHE A 75 0.82 -7.84 24.10
CA PHE A 75 -0.53 -7.40 24.46
C PHE A 75 -1.29 -6.93 23.21
N ALA A 76 -2.56 -7.31 23.08
CA ALA A 76 -3.40 -7.04 21.91
C ALA A 76 -2.72 -7.37 20.56
N PRO A 77 -2.35 -8.65 20.32
CA PRO A 77 -1.62 -9.04 19.12
C PRO A 77 -2.42 -8.77 17.84
N THR A 78 -1.73 -8.54 16.72
CA THR A 78 -2.38 -8.42 15.41
C THR A 78 -3.17 -9.68 15.09
N ARG A 79 -4.39 -9.50 14.57
CA ARG A 79 -5.32 -10.59 14.32
C ARG A 79 -5.78 -10.57 12.88
N VAL A 80 -5.89 -11.76 12.29
CA VAL A 80 -6.32 -11.92 10.88
C VAL A 80 -7.71 -11.33 10.66
N TRP A 81 -8.61 -11.47 11.64
CA TRP A 81 -9.98 -10.97 11.57
C TRP A 81 -10.14 -9.47 11.79
N ARG A 82 -9.04 -8.70 11.83
CA ARG A 82 -9.11 -7.24 11.72
C ARG A 82 -9.89 -6.88 10.44
N ARG A 83 -10.74 -5.85 10.50
CA ARG A 83 -11.44 -5.38 9.31
C ARG A 83 -10.49 -4.61 8.39
N TRP A 84 -9.85 -5.33 7.46
CA TRP A 84 -8.96 -4.78 6.43
C TRP A 84 -9.75 -4.06 5.34
N HIS A 85 -10.77 -4.73 4.80
CA HIS A 85 -11.55 -4.23 3.68
C HIS A 85 -12.62 -3.20 4.09
N ARG A 86 -12.82 -2.20 3.23
CA ARG A 86 -13.82 -1.14 3.36
C ARG A 86 -14.78 -1.19 2.16
N LYS A 87 -16.07 -1.33 2.48
CA LYS A 87 -17.15 -1.17 1.51
C LYS A 87 -17.34 0.32 1.23
N ILE A 88 -17.45 0.66 -0.04
CA ILE A 88 -17.67 2.04 -0.52
C ILE A 88 -18.93 2.02 -1.37
N ASN A 89 -19.73 3.08 -1.26
CA ASN A 89 -20.95 3.21 -2.04
C ASN A 89 -20.65 3.32 -3.53
N VAL A 90 -21.41 2.61 -4.35
CA VAL A 90 -21.23 2.59 -5.80
C VAL A 90 -21.39 3.99 -6.40
N ASN A 91 -22.35 4.78 -5.91
CA ASN A 91 -22.57 6.15 -6.37
C ASN A 91 -21.36 7.07 -6.08
N GLN A 92 -20.71 6.91 -4.91
CA GLN A 92 -19.49 7.66 -4.59
C GLN A 92 -18.33 7.25 -5.51
N LYS A 93 -18.19 5.95 -5.80
CA LYS A 93 -17.18 5.47 -6.76
C LYS A 93 -17.41 6.08 -8.14
N ARG A 94 -18.65 6.05 -8.64
CA ARG A 94 -19.02 6.63 -9.95
C ARG A 94 -18.68 8.13 -10.00
N TYR A 95 -19.01 8.86 -8.94
CA TYR A 95 -18.71 10.30 -8.86
C TYR A 95 -17.20 10.58 -8.91
N VAL A 96 -16.40 9.79 -8.18
CA VAL A 96 -14.93 9.93 -8.16
C VAL A 96 -14.32 9.62 -9.52
N VAL A 97 -14.81 8.60 -10.23
CA VAL A 97 -14.34 8.28 -11.60
C VAL A 97 -14.60 9.45 -12.53
N VAL A 98 -15.80 10.03 -12.51
CA VAL A 98 -16.15 11.19 -13.34
C VAL A 98 -15.30 12.42 -12.97
N SER A 99 -15.06 12.66 -11.68
CA SER A 99 -14.17 13.74 -11.22
C SER A 99 -12.71 13.54 -11.65
N ALA A 100 -12.22 12.30 -11.66
CA ALA A 100 -10.86 11.97 -12.08
C ALA A 100 -10.68 12.15 -13.60
N ILE A 101 -11.68 11.74 -14.39
CA ILE A 101 -11.74 11.97 -15.84
C ILE A 101 -11.81 13.48 -16.15
N ALA A 102 -12.55 14.27 -15.39
CA ALA A 102 -12.55 15.71 -15.56
C ALA A 102 -11.18 16.34 -15.24
N ALA A 103 -10.47 15.82 -14.23
CA ALA A 103 -9.15 16.32 -13.85
C ALA A 103 -8.06 16.02 -14.90
N SER A 104 -8.15 14.91 -15.65
CA SER A 104 -7.17 14.58 -16.70
C SER A 104 -7.25 15.51 -17.93
N ALA A 105 -8.40 16.16 -18.13
CA ALA A 105 -8.58 17.17 -19.17
C ALA A 105 -8.01 18.56 -18.79
N VAL A 106 -7.55 18.76 -17.55
CA VAL A 106 -7.08 20.07 -17.06
C VAL A 106 -5.54 20.08 -16.98
N PRO A 107 -4.84 20.82 -17.88
CA PRO A 107 -3.38 20.82 -17.93
C PRO A 107 -2.69 21.27 -16.64
N SER A 108 -3.28 22.24 -15.93
CA SER A 108 -2.71 22.74 -14.67
C SER A 108 -2.65 21.67 -13.58
N LEU A 109 -3.68 20.82 -13.48
CA LEU A 109 -3.72 19.72 -12.51
C LEU A 109 -2.77 18.59 -12.88
N VAL A 110 -2.66 18.27 -14.17
CA VAL A 110 -1.73 17.25 -14.68
C VAL A 110 -0.27 17.68 -14.44
N MET A 111 0.04 18.96 -14.66
CA MET A 111 1.36 19.52 -14.36
C MET A 111 1.63 19.55 -12.85
N ALA A 112 0.65 19.94 -12.03
CA ALA A 112 0.77 19.96 -10.57
C ALA A 112 0.98 18.56 -9.96
N ARG A 113 0.45 17.51 -10.58
CA ARG A 113 0.74 16.11 -10.21
C ARG A 113 2.18 15.69 -10.49
N GLY A 114 2.89 16.43 -11.37
CA GLY A 114 4.30 16.21 -11.69
C GLY A 114 4.55 15.56 -13.05
N HIS A 115 3.58 15.59 -13.97
CA HIS A 115 3.77 15.10 -15.34
C HIS A 115 4.47 16.13 -16.25
N ARG A 116 5.33 15.65 -17.15
CA ARG A 116 6.04 16.47 -18.15
C ARG A 116 5.22 16.61 -19.43
N ILE A 117 4.27 17.55 -19.43
CA ILE A 117 3.31 17.74 -20.54
C ILE A 117 3.65 18.87 -21.53
N LYS A 118 4.80 19.55 -21.39
CA LYS A 118 5.16 20.74 -22.18
C LYS A 118 5.15 20.52 -23.70
N THR A 119 5.42 19.30 -24.15
CA THR A 119 5.57 18.94 -25.56
C THR A 119 4.30 18.38 -26.18
N VAL A 120 3.28 18.08 -25.37
CA VAL A 120 2.01 17.50 -25.80
C VAL A 120 1.10 18.61 -26.34
N PRO A 121 0.45 18.43 -27.51
CA PRO A 121 -0.32 19.50 -28.15
C PRO A 121 -1.61 19.86 -27.40
N GLU A 122 -2.31 18.87 -26.84
CA GLU A 122 -3.59 19.07 -26.15
C GLU A 122 -3.85 18.00 -25.07
N LEU A 123 -4.74 18.35 -24.13
CA LEU A 123 -5.30 17.43 -23.14
C LEU A 123 -6.82 17.59 -23.12
N PRO A 124 -7.61 16.50 -23.08
CA PRO A 124 -7.18 15.10 -23.10
C PRO A 124 -6.65 14.69 -24.48
N LEU A 125 -5.54 13.97 -24.52
CA LEU A 125 -4.93 13.49 -25.75
C LEU A 125 -5.74 12.29 -26.28
N VAL A 126 -6.35 12.45 -27.46
CA VAL A 126 -7.10 11.39 -28.15
C VAL A 126 -6.24 10.83 -29.28
N VAL A 127 -6.18 9.50 -29.38
CA VAL A 127 -5.40 8.79 -30.40
C VAL A 127 -6.35 7.86 -31.17
N SER A 128 -5.99 7.52 -32.40
CA SER A 128 -6.78 6.63 -33.24
C SER A 128 -6.75 5.17 -32.74
N ASP A 129 -7.83 4.43 -33.04
CA ASP A 129 -8.03 3.03 -32.63
C ASP A 129 -6.95 2.07 -33.19
N PHE A 130 -6.20 2.49 -34.22
CA PHE A 130 -5.08 1.75 -34.78
C PHE A 130 -3.99 1.40 -33.77
N VAL A 131 -3.89 2.13 -32.64
CA VAL A 131 -2.93 1.84 -31.57
C VAL A 131 -3.21 0.51 -30.86
N GLU A 132 -4.46 0.02 -30.90
CA GLU A 132 -4.82 -1.27 -30.28
C GLU A 132 -4.08 -2.45 -30.92
N GLY A 133 -3.76 -2.38 -32.22
CA GLY A 133 -3.05 -3.42 -32.96
C GLY A 133 -1.53 -3.43 -32.78
N VAL A 134 -0.96 -2.58 -31.91
CA VAL A 134 0.49 -2.48 -31.72
C VAL A 134 1.00 -3.57 -30.77
N GLU A 135 1.59 -4.64 -31.31
CA GLU A 135 2.10 -5.76 -30.51
C GLU A 135 3.48 -5.52 -29.87
N LYS A 136 4.38 -4.84 -30.58
CA LYS A 136 5.78 -4.70 -30.15
C LYS A 136 5.97 -3.43 -29.31
N THR A 137 6.72 -3.55 -28.21
CA THR A 137 7.10 -2.39 -27.37
C THR A 137 7.93 -1.36 -28.13
N LYS A 138 8.76 -1.81 -29.08
CA LYS A 138 9.54 -0.91 -29.95
C LYS A 138 8.65 0.02 -30.78
N THR A 139 7.56 -0.50 -31.33
CA THR A 139 6.59 0.29 -32.10
C THR A 139 5.77 1.19 -31.18
N ALA A 140 5.39 0.73 -29.98
CA ALA A 140 4.71 1.58 -28.98
C ALA A 140 5.57 2.78 -28.54
N LEU A 141 6.88 2.59 -28.37
CA LEU A 141 7.81 3.68 -28.08
C LEU A 141 7.90 4.70 -29.22
N GLN A 142 7.83 4.26 -30.48
CA GLN A 142 7.80 5.16 -31.64
C GLN A 142 6.52 6.01 -31.64
N VAL A 143 5.37 5.39 -31.36
CA VAL A 143 4.08 6.09 -31.22
C VAL A 143 4.14 7.15 -30.11
N LEU A 144 4.65 6.81 -28.92
CA LEU A 144 4.79 7.78 -27.82
C LEU A 144 5.73 8.95 -28.14
N LYS A 145 6.78 8.71 -28.94
CA LYS A 145 7.69 9.76 -29.43
C LYS A 145 7.00 10.66 -30.44
N GLN A 146 6.23 10.09 -31.36
CA GLN A 146 5.44 10.86 -32.35
C GLN A 146 4.41 11.76 -31.66
N ILE A 147 3.73 11.25 -30.63
CA ILE A 147 2.74 12.01 -29.87
C ILE A 147 3.39 12.95 -28.81
N ARG A 148 4.73 12.97 -28.75
CA ARG A 148 5.51 13.86 -27.87
C ARG A 148 5.24 13.67 -26.36
N ALA A 149 4.69 12.52 -25.97
CA ALA A 149 4.43 12.14 -24.57
C ALA A 149 5.60 11.36 -23.94
N TYR A 150 6.58 10.94 -24.73
CA TYR A 150 7.69 10.10 -24.29
C TYR A 150 8.58 10.74 -23.19
N SER A 151 8.62 12.06 -23.08
CA SER A 151 9.41 12.77 -22.06
C SER A 151 8.97 12.49 -20.62
N ASP A 152 7.68 12.17 -20.41
CA ASP A 152 7.13 11.75 -19.12
C ASP A 152 7.49 10.30 -18.80
N ALA A 153 7.42 9.41 -19.79
CA ALA A 153 7.84 8.01 -19.64
C ALA A 153 9.34 7.89 -19.28
N GLU A 154 10.20 8.71 -19.88
CA GLU A 154 11.63 8.74 -19.53
C GLU A 154 11.91 9.23 -18.12
N LYS A 155 11.08 10.15 -17.60
CA LYS A 155 11.21 10.63 -16.22
C LYS A 155 11.00 9.47 -15.24
N GLU A 156 9.93 8.70 -15.41
CA GLU A 156 9.63 7.57 -14.52
C GLU A 156 10.73 6.48 -14.58
N ARG A 157 11.32 6.23 -15.76
CA ARG A 157 12.46 5.30 -15.89
C ARG A 157 13.66 5.70 -15.03
N LYS A 158 13.96 7.01 -14.93
CA LYS A 158 15.12 7.51 -14.16
C LYS A 158 14.85 7.55 -12.66
N VAL A 159 13.59 7.74 -12.25
CA VAL A 159 13.18 7.75 -10.84
C VAL A 159 13.12 6.31 -10.28
N GLY A 160 12.84 5.32 -11.12
CA GLY A 160 12.81 3.88 -10.77
C GLY A 160 14.17 3.20 -10.50
N GLY A 161 15.16 3.93 -9.98
CA GLY A 161 16.44 3.35 -9.52
C GLY A 161 16.32 2.54 -8.21
N TRP A 162 15.13 2.52 -7.61
CA TRP A 162 14.79 1.71 -6.45
C TRP A 162 13.36 1.21 -6.71
N TRP A 163 13.09 -0.06 -6.38
CA TRP A 163 11.85 -0.81 -6.66
C TRP A 163 11.80 -1.49 -8.04
N GLY A 164 12.52 -2.61 -8.13
CA GLY A 164 11.95 -3.79 -8.78
C GLY A 164 10.61 -4.12 -8.12
N TRP A 165 9.64 -4.56 -8.91
CA TRP A 165 8.21 -4.74 -8.59
C TRP A 165 7.36 -3.46 -8.68
N GLY A 166 6.67 -3.28 -9.83
CA GLY A 166 5.52 -2.37 -9.88
C GLY A 166 5.37 -1.46 -11.11
N VAL A 167 5.77 -1.88 -12.32
CA VAL A 167 5.26 -1.25 -13.56
C VAL A 167 4.58 -2.31 -14.41
N VAL A 168 3.49 -2.84 -13.86
CA VAL A 168 2.37 -3.34 -14.65
C VAL A 168 1.14 -2.75 -13.99
N VAL A 169 0.16 -2.35 -14.80
CA VAL A 169 -1.11 -1.69 -14.43
C VAL A 169 -1.05 -0.17 -14.38
N LEU A 170 -1.09 0.44 -15.58
CA LEU A 170 -2.04 1.52 -15.83
C LEU A 170 -2.41 1.60 -17.32
N PHE A 171 -3.17 0.62 -17.80
CA PHE A 171 -4.16 0.76 -18.86
C PHE A 171 -5.27 -0.26 -18.54
N LEU A 172 -6.53 0.21 -18.61
CA LEU A 172 -7.79 -0.35 -18.10
C LEU A 172 -8.18 0.11 -16.68
#